data_AF-A0A060BV90-F1
#
_entry.id   AF-A0A060BV90-F1
#
_cell.length_a   1.000
_cell.length_b   1.000
_cell.length_c   1.000
_cell.angle_alpha   90.00
_cell.angle_beta   90.00
_cell.angle_gamma   90.00
#
_symmetry.space_group_name_H-M   'P 1'
#
loop_
_entity.id
_entity.type
_entity.pdbx_description
1 polymer ?
#
loop_
_entity_poly.entity_id
_entity_poly.type
_entity_poly.pdbx_seq_one_letter_code
_entity_poly.pdbx_strand_id
1 'polypeptide(L)'
;DGEAALLAPGIGLEKLLDIRMDAEDRQAGLEGGTPRTIEGPLYVAGAPVKDGLARMDIDPDEDAGPLVIHGTVTGPDGKPVAGALVECWHANSKGFYSHFDPTGAQTEFNLRGAVRTGADGKYEFHTLMPVGYGCPPQGATQQLLNALGRHGNRP
;
A
#
# COMPACT_ATOMS: atom_id res chain seq x y z
N ASP A 1 2.36 -6.61 22.08
CA ASP A 1 1.23 -6.44 21.14
C ASP A 1 1.67 -6.51 19.67
N GLY A 2 2.97 -6.43 19.34
CA GLY A 2 3.44 -6.61 17.95
C GLY A 2 3.42 -5.33 17.11
N GLU A 3 3.24 -4.17 17.74
CA GLU A 3 3.03 -2.90 17.04
C GLU A 3 4.30 -2.08 16.78
N ALA A 4 5.50 -2.61 16.98
CA ALA A 4 6.74 -1.84 16.79
C ALA A 4 6.83 -1.22 15.37
N ALA A 5 6.39 -1.97 14.35
CA ALA A 5 6.35 -1.51 12.96
C ALA A 5 5.17 -0.57 12.67
N LEU A 6 4.16 -0.49 13.54
CA LEU A 6 3.08 0.51 13.47
C LEU A 6 3.50 1.82 14.18
N LEU A 7 4.26 1.70 15.25
CA LEU A 7 4.82 2.83 15.98
C LEU A 7 5.84 3.60 15.13
N ALA A 8 6.70 2.92 14.37
CA ALA A 8 7.74 3.54 13.55
C ALA A 8 7.21 4.64 12.60
N PRO A 9 6.17 4.42 11.77
CA PRO A 9 5.54 5.50 11.01
C PRO A 9 4.80 6.49 11.92
N GLY A 10 4.19 6.03 13.02
CA GLY A 10 3.48 6.87 13.98
C GLY A 10 4.34 7.98 14.61
N ILE A 11 5.64 7.76 14.81
CA ILE A 11 6.60 8.77 15.29
C ILE A 11 7.46 9.38 14.18
N GLY A 12 7.17 9.09 12.91
CA GLY A 12 7.85 9.66 11.75
C GLY A 12 9.21 9.03 11.41
N LEU A 13 9.61 7.94 12.07
CA LEU A 13 10.86 7.25 11.76
C LEU A 13 10.88 6.74 10.32
N GLU A 14 9.81 6.09 9.88
CA GLU A 14 9.74 5.53 8.52
C GLU A 14 9.80 6.66 7.46
N LYS A 15 9.15 7.80 7.72
CA LYS A 15 9.26 8.97 6.83
C LYS A 15 10.65 9.59 6.84
N LEU A 16 11.35 9.58 7.98
CA LEU A 16 12.73 10.04 8.07
C LEU A 16 13.66 9.19 7.19
N LEU A 17 13.40 7.89 7.07
CA LEU A 17 14.16 7.03 6.16
C LEU A 17 13.95 7.44 4.70
N ASP A 18 12.71 7.72 4.27
CA ASP A 18 12.45 8.27 2.93
C ASP A 18 13.17 9.58 2.68
N ILE A 19 13.14 10.51 3.65
CA ILE A 19 13.81 11.82 3.52
C ILE A 19 15.31 11.63 3.30
N ARG A 20 15.93 10.66 3.98
CA ARG A 20 17.34 10.33 3.78
C ARG A 20 17.60 9.73 2.40
N MET A 21 16.76 8.79 1.96
CA MET A 21 16.86 8.20 0.62
C MET A 21 16.69 9.26 -0.48
N ASP A 22 15.72 10.17 -0.34
CA ASP A 22 15.52 11.29 -1.27
C ASP A 22 16.75 12.21 -1.34
N ALA A 23 17.40 12.46 -0.19
CA ALA A 23 18.62 13.26 -0.15
C ALA A 23 19.82 12.54 -0.80
N GLU A 24 19.95 11.23 -0.59
CA GLU A 24 20.98 10.38 -1.20
C GLU A 24 20.81 10.32 -2.73
N ASP A 25 19.58 10.13 -3.23
CA ASP A 25 19.27 10.16 -4.67
C ASP A 25 19.59 11.50 -5.31
N ARG A 26 19.22 12.60 -4.65
CA ARG A 26 19.52 13.96 -5.14
C ARG A 26 21.03 14.18 -5.25
N GLN A 27 21.80 13.75 -4.25
CA GLN A 27 23.25 13.83 -4.29
C GLN A 27 23.85 12.99 -5.41
N ALA A 28 23.23 11.84 -5.72
CA ALA A 28 23.63 10.96 -6.81
C ALA A 28 23.13 11.39 -8.19
N GLY A 29 22.27 12.41 -8.28
CA GLY A 29 21.64 12.85 -9.54
C GLY A 29 20.59 11.87 -10.09
N LEU A 30 19.97 11.05 -9.22
CA LEU A 30 18.97 10.04 -9.55
C LEU A 30 17.53 10.55 -9.36
N GLU A 31 17.25 11.78 -9.80
CA GLU A 31 15.92 12.39 -9.69
C GLU A 31 15.07 12.14 -10.97
N GLY A 32 13.75 12.40 -10.88
CA GLY A 32 12.85 12.41 -12.04
C GLY A 32 11.85 11.25 -12.15
N GLY A 33 11.93 10.27 -11.24
CA GLY A 33 10.93 9.21 -11.12
C GLY A 33 9.71 9.59 -10.28
N THR A 34 8.73 8.68 -10.19
CA THR A 34 7.59 8.80 -9.26
C THR A 34 8.12 8.88 -7.82
N PRO A 35 7.70 9.86 -7.00
CA PRO A 35 8.17 10.00 -5.63
C PRO A 35 7.90 8.76 -4.77
N ARG A 36 8.86 8.38 -3.93
CA ARG A 36 8.69 7.32 -2.93
C ARG A 36 7.86 7.79 -1.75
N THR A 37 7.31 6.81 -1.03
CA THR A 37 6.77 6.98 0.31
C THR A 37 6.91 5.67 1.08
N ILE A 38 6.77 5.75 2.40
CA ILE A 38 6.73 4.62 3.33
C ILE A 38 5.93 3.42 2.80
N GLU A 39 6.43 2.22 3.06
CA GLU A 39 5.76 0.95 2.73
C GLU A 39 4.61 0.69 3.70
N GLY A 40 4.82 1.02 4.97
CA GLY A 40 3.96 0.61 6.06
C GLY A 40 4.12 -0.88 6.41
N PRO A 41 3.47 -1.34 7.48
CA PRO A 41 3.79 -2.65 8.06
C PRO A 41 2.95 -3.82 7.52
N LEU A 42 2.20 -3.62 6.43
CA LEU A 42 1.09 -4.51 6.05
C LEU A 42 1.27 -5.20 4.69
N TYR A 43 2.47 -5.18 4.11
CA TYR A 43 2.77 -5.98 2.92
C TYR A 43 2.69 -7.49 3.25
N VAL A 44 2.23 -8.27 2.27
CA VAL A 44 2.19 -9.74 2.34
C VAL A 44 2.65 -10.28 0.99
N ALA A 45 3.77 -10.99 0.99
CA ALA A 45 4.32 -11.63 -0.19
C ALA A 45 3.44 -12.81 -0.65
N GLY A 46 3.47 -13.12 -1.94
CA GLY A 46 2.83 -14.32 -2.51
C GLY A 46 1.48 -14.08 -3.18
N ALA A 47 1.03 -12.82 -3.31
CA ALA A 47 -0.16 -12.50 -4.08
C ALA A 47 -0.03 -13.02 -5.53
N PRO A 48 -1.09 -13.60 -6.12
CA PRO A 48 -1.02 -14.15 -7.48
C PRO A 48 -0.67 -13.10 -8.53
N VAL A 49 0.34 -13.39 -9.36
CA VAL A 49 0.72 -12.54 -10.49
C VAL A 49 -0.18 -12.81 -11.69
N LYS A 50 -0.71 -11.74 -12.30
CA LYS A 50 -1.51 -11.79 -13.53
C LYS A 50 -0.87 -10.95 -14.63
N ASP A 51 -1.15 -11.26 -15.89
CA ASP A 51 -0.67 -10.47 -17.02
C ASP A 51 -1.68 -9.37 -17.37
N GLY A 52 -1.25 -8.11 -17.36
CA GLY A 52 -2.04 -6.94 -17.74
C GLY A 52 -3.14 -6.51 -16.76
N LEU A 53 -3.94 -7.44 -16.23
CA LEU A 53 -5.07 -7.14 -15.35
C LEU A 53 -5.20 -8.13 -14.19
N ALA A 54 -5.41 -7.61 -12.98
CA ALA A 54 -5.79 -8.41 -11.80
C ALA A 54 -7.09 -7.90 -11.18
N ARG A 55 -8.01 -8.82 -10.85
CA ARG A 55 -9.17 -8.54 -10.00
C ARG A 55 -8.82 -8.91 -8.56
N MET A 56 -8.94 -7.96 -7.63
CA MET A 56 -8.44 -8.05 -6.25
C MET A 56 -9.54 -8.23 -5.20
N ASP A 57 -10.78 -7.87 -5.52
CA ASP A 57 -11.97 -7.97 -4.67
C ASP A 57 -12.49 -9.41 -4.64
N ILE A 58 -11.88 -10.26 -3.81
CA ILE A 58 -12.29 -11.66 -3.64
C ILE A 58 -13.53 -11.76 -2.75
N ASP A 59 -13.54 -10.98 -1.66
CA ASP A 59 -14.66 -10.93 -0.73
C ASP A 59 -15.63 -9.79 -1.11
N PRO A 60 -16.96 -9.99 -1.01
CA PRO A 60 -17.92 -8.93 -1.20
C PRO A 60 -17.85 -7.91 -0.05
N ASP A 61 -17.99 -6.63 -0.39
CA ASP A 61 -18.03 -5.52 0.57
C ASP A 61 -19.08 -4.49 0.10
N GLU A 62 -20.27 -4.55 0.70
CA GLU A 62 -21.45 -3.78 0.26
C GLU A 62 -21.28 -2.26 0.47
N ASP A 63 -20.40 -1.86 1.39
CA ASP A 63 -20.14 -0.45 1.73
C ASP A 63 -19.03 0.16 0.85
N ALA A 64 -18.37 -0.62 -0.01
CA ALA A 64 -17.31 -0.16 -0.90
C ALA A 64 -17.75 -0.14 -2.36
N GLY A 65 -17.62 1.02 -3.02
CA GLY A 65 -17.90 1.16 -4.45
C GLY A 65 -16.80 0.53 -5.33
N PRO A 66 -17.12 0.07 -6.55
CA PRO A 66 -16.14 -0.47 -7.48
C PRO A 66 -15.12 0.60 -7.91
N LEU A 67 -13.86 0.18 -8.03
CA LEU A 67 -12.73 1.02 -8.39
C LEU A 67 -11.85 0.31 -9.43
N VAL A 68 -11.51 1.01 -10.51
CA VAL A 68 -10.50 0.58 -11.48
C VAL A 68 -9.28 1.46 -11.32
N ILE A 69 -8.13 0.85 -11.01
CA ILE A 69 -6.83 1.52 -10.94
C ILE A 69 -6.02 1.06 -12.15
N HIS A 70 -5.64 1.97 -13.02
CA HIS A 70 -4.85 1.63 -14.21
C HIS A 70 -3.76 2.67 -14.47
N GLY A 71 -2.71 2.26 -15.17
CA GLY A 71 -1.60 3.14 -15.50
C GLY A 71 -0.65 2.54 -16.52
N THR A 72 0.46 3.23 -16.75
CA THR A 72 1.55 2.76 -17.62
C THR A 72 2.87 2.95 -16.89
N VAL A 73 3.64 1.87 -16.74
CA VAL A 73 5.00 1.93 -16.21
C VAL A 73 5.93 2.38 -17.32
N THR A 74 6.63 3.49 -17.11
CA THR A 74 7.63 4.02 -18.02
C THR A 74 9.02 4.08 -17.36
N GLY A 75 10.06 3.99 -18.17
CA GLY A 75 11.43 4.25 -17.76
C GLY A 75 11.73 5.75 -17.67
N PRO A 76 12.95 6.13 -17.24
CA PRO A 76 13.37 7.53 -17.15
C PRO A 76 13.35 8.28 -18.50
N ASP A 77 13.38 7.55 -19.62
CA ASP A 77 13.29 8.10 -20.97
C ASP A 77 11.85 8.23 -21.48
N GLY A 78 10.85 7.96 -20.62
CA GLY A 78 9.44 8.00 -20.95
C GLY A 78 8.94 6.79 -21.76
N LYS A 79 9.78 5.80 -22.06
CA LYS A 79 9.35 4.62 -22.82
C LYS A 79 8.65 3.60 -21.91
N PRO A 80 7.60 2.91 -22.39
CA PRO A 80 6.94 1.85 -21.64
C PRO A 80 7.90 0.71 -21.26
N VAL A 81 7.72 0.17 -20.06
CA VAL A 81 8.52 -0.97 -19.55
C VAL A 81 7.67 -2.23 -19.62
N ALA A 82 8.08 -3.16 -20.48
CA ALA A 82 7.48 -4.49 -20.56
C ALA A 82 7.98 -5.41 -19.44
N GLY A 83 7.11 -6.25 -18.91
CA GLY A 83 7.44 -7.23 -17.88
C GLY A 83 7.66 -6.66 -16.49
N ALA A 84 7.45 -5.36 -16.28
CA ALA A 84 7.47 -4.74 -14.95
C ALA A 84 6.42 -5.38 -14.05
N LEU A 85 6.76 -5.59 -12.78
CA LEU A 85 5.84 -6.10 -11.78
C LEU A 85 5.28 -4.92 -10.98
N VAL A 86 3.97 -4.75 -11.00
CA VAL A 86 3.24 -3.77 -10.19
C VAL A 86 2.48 -4.52 -9.12
N GLU A 87 2.76 -4.23 -7.85
CA GLU A 87 2.08 -4.83 -6.69
C GLU A 87 1.24 -3.77 -5.98
N CYS A 88 0.03 -4.16 -5.55
CA CYS A 88 -0.89 -3.26 -4.85
C CYS A 88 -1.59 -4.02 -3.72
N TRP A 89 -1.73 -3.36 -2.57
CA TRP A 89 -2.55 -3.81 -1.46
C TRP A 89 -3.23 -2.61 -0.78
N HIS A 90 -4.48 -2.77 -0.38
CA HIS A 90 -5.22 -1.73 0.35
C HIS A 90 -6.27 -2.34 1.30
N ALA A 91 -6.86 -1.48 2.14
CA ALA A 91 -7.91 -1.85 3.08
C ALA A 91 -9.29 -2.01 2.41
N ASN A 92 -10.20 -2.70 3.09
CA ASN A 92 -11.63 -2.73 2.78
C ASN A 92 -12.37 -1.48 3.32
N SER A 93 -13.71 -1.44 3.21
CA SER A 93 -14.56 -0.34 3.69
C SER A 93 -14.44 -0.05 5.19
N LYS A 94 -13.92 -1.00 5.97
CA LYS A 94 -13.73 -0.91 7.43
C LYS A 94 -12.30 -0.53 7.83
N GLY A 95 -11.42 -0.29 6.85
CA GLY A 95 -10.01 0.03 7.12
C GLY A 95 -9.15 -1.19 7.46
N PHE A 96 -9.61 -2.42 7.18
CA PHE A 96 -8.89 -3.66 7.48
C PHE A 96 -8.28 -4.30 6.23
N TYR A 97 -7.08 -4.84 6.40
CA TYR A 97 -6.34 -5.57 5.38
C TYR A 97 -6.51 -7.07 5.60
N SER A 98 -6.62 -7.83 4.51
CA SER A 98 -6.48 -9.29 4.58
C SER A 98 -5.17 -9.66 5.29
N HIS A 99 -5.19 -10.80 5.99
CA HIS A 99 -4.15 -11.28 6.93
C HIS A 99 -4.01 -10.49 8.25
N PHE A 100 -4.60 -9.29 8.36
CA PHE A 100 -4.50 -8.43 9.55
C PHE A 100 -5.86 -7.93 10.04
N ASP A 101 -6.96 -8.54 9.58
CA ASP A 101 -8.31 -8.17 9.97
C ASP A 101 -8.61 -8.69 11.40
N PRO A 102 -8.88 -7.81 12.37
CA PRO A 102 -9.11 -8.20 13.76
C PRO A 102 -10.53 -8.74 14.01
N THR A 103 -11.42 -8.66 13.02
CA THR A 103 -12.84 -9.01 13.14
C THR A 103 -13.16 -10.40 12.60
N GLY A 104 -12.27 -10.96 11.78
CA GLY A 104 -12.41 -12.28 11.19
C GLY A 104 -11.48 -12.44 9.99
N ALA A 105 -11.16 -13.68 9.64
CA ALA A 105 -10.32 -13.93 8.47
C ALA A 105 -11.07 -13.53 7.18
N GLN A 106 -10.44 -12.65 6.39
CA GLN A 106 -10.76 -12.44 4.98
C GLN A 106 -10.19 -13.59 4.14
N THR A 107 -10.67 -13.77 2.91
CA THR A 107 -10.04 -14.71 1.97
C THR A 107 -8.58 -14.32 1.75
N GLU A 108 -7.71 -15.32 1.61
CA GLU A 108 -6.28 -15.13 1.41
C GLU A 108 -6.02 -14.20 0.20
N PHE A 109 -5.19 -13.18 0.41
CA PHE A 109 -4.90 -12.14 -0.59
C PHE A 109 -6.11 -11.29 -1.06
N ASN A 110 -7.23 -11.26 -0.33
CA ASN A 110 -8.28 -10.28 -0.62
C ASN A 110 -7.71 -8.85 -0.63
N LEU A 111 -8.03 -8.06 -1.65
CA LEU A 111 -7.52 -6.71 -1.89
C LEU A 111 -5.99 -6.62 -1.99
N ARG A 112 -5.34 -7.70 -2.44
CA ARG A 112 -3.90 -7.78 -2.75
C ARG A 112 -3.70 -8.35 -4.16
N GLY A 113 -2.90 -7.69 -4.98
CA GLY A 113 -2.73 -8.09 -6.38
C GLY A 113 -1.35 -7.74 -6.93
N ALA A 114 -0.93 -8.52 -7.92
CA ALA A 114 0.29 -8.29 -8.67
C ALA A 114 0.02 -8.42 -10.17
N VAL A 115 0.47 -7.43 -10.95
CA VAL A 115 0.31 -7.40 -12.41
C VAL A 115 1.66 -7.28 -13.09
N ARG A 116 1.90 -8.13 -14.08
CA ARG A 116 3.02 -8.03 -15.01
C ARG A 116 2.59 -7.23 -16.24
N THR A 117 3.33 -6.17 -16.56
CA THR A 117 3.00 -5.30 -17.69
C THR A 117 3.30 -5.97 -19.04
N GLY A 118 2.45 -5.70 -20.03
CA GLY A 118 2.68 -6.09 -21.42
C GLY A 118 3.68 -5.18 -22.14
N ALA A 119 3.81 -5.34 -23.46
CA ALA A 119 4.73 -4.53 -24.28
C ALA A 119 4.40 -3.02 -24.27
N ASP A 120 3.15 -2.66 -23.97
CA ASP A 120 2.70 -1.26 -23.84
C ASP A 120 2.88 -0.69 -22.43
N GLY A 121 3.49 -1.45 -21.51
CA GLY A 121 3.78 -1.03 -20.14
C GLY A 121 2.56 -0.89 -19.24
N LYS A 122 1.36 -1.29 -19.70
CA LYS A 122 0.12 -1.06 -18.95
C LYS A 122 -0.11 -2.10 -17.86
N TYR A 123 -0.80 -1.65 -16.81
CA TYR A 123 -1.37 -2.49 -15.76
C TYR A 123 -2.77 -2.00 -15.41
N GLU A 124 -3.61 -2.91 -14.91
CA GLU A 124 -4.96 -2.62 -14.45
C GLU A 124 -5.32 -3.48 -13.22
N PHE A 125 -5.92 -2.86 -12.22
CA PHE A 125 -6.49 -3.53 -11.05
C PHE A 125 -7.99 -3.23 -10.98
N HIS A 126 -8.80 -4.27 -10.90
CA HIS A 126 -10.22 -4.17 -10.56
C HIS A 126 -10.36 -4.45 -9.08
N THR A 127 -10.90 -3.51 -8.32
CA THR A 127 -10.97 -3.58 -6.87
C THR A 127 -12.15 -2.76 -6.34
N LEU A 128 -12.19 -2.53 -5.04
CA LEU A 128 -13.16 -1.69 -4.34
C LEU A 128 -12.46 -0.46 -3.72
N MET A 129 -13.19 0.63 -3.53
CA MET A 129 -12.68 1.86 -2.93
C MET A 129 -12.25 1.62 -1.47
N PRO A 130 -10.97 1.84 -1.10
CA PRO A 130 -10.54 1.74 0.29
C PRO A 130 -11.07 2.91 1.12
N VAL A 131 -11.12 2.70 2.44
CA VAL A 131 -11.31 3.77 3.44
C VAL A 131 -10.02 3.92 4.26
N GLY A 132 -9.80 5.12 4.80
CA GLY A 132 -8.74 5.38 5.76
C GLY A 132 -8.82 4.47 7.00
N TYR A 133 -7.73 4.34 7.72
CA TYR A 133 -7.64 3.42 8.87
C TYR A 133 -6.96 4.05 10.07
N GLY A 134 -7.26 3.52 11.25
CA GLY A 134 -6.69 3.97 12.52
C GLY A 134 -5.84 2.89 13.18
N CYS A 135 -4.93 3.31 14.06
CA CYS A 135 -4.24 2.39 14.95
C CYS A 135 -5.27 1.65 15.85
N PRO A 136 -5.00 0.39 16.27
CA PRO A 136 -5.83 -0.29 17.24
C PRO A 136 -6.02 0.59 18.50
N PRO A 137 -7.26 0.89 18.91
CA PRO A 137 -7.51 1.96 19.89
C PRO A 137 -6.93 1.68 21.28
N GLN A 138 -6.71 0.41 21.60
CA GLN A 138 -6.12 -0.05 22.86
C GLN A 138 -4.65 -0.50 22.70
N GLY A 139 -4.09 -0.39 21.51
CA GLY A 139 -2.71 -0.77 21.18
C GLY A 139 -1.67 0.21 21.72
N ALA A 140 -0.43 -0.24 21.91
CA ALA A 140 0.65 0.61 22.45
C ALA A 140 0.91 1.85 21.58
N THR A 141 0.75 1.74 20.25
CA THR A 141 0.93 2.87 19.35
C THR A 141 -0.09 3.97 19.66
N GLN A 142 -1.38 3.62 19.77
CA GLN A 142 -2.41 4.61 20.07
C GLN A 142 -2.27 5.17 21.48
N GLN A 143 -1.86 4.36 22.46
CA GLN A 143 -1.59 4.83 23.82
C GLN A 143 -0.48 5.89 23.85
N LEU A 144 0.63 5.68 23.13
CA LEU A 144 1.70 6.68 23.03
C LEU A 144 1.20 7.94 22.31
N LEU A 145 0.49 7.78 21.19
CA LEU A 145 -0.04 8.93 20.43
C LEU A 145 -1.01 9.76 21.28
N ASN A 146 -1.85 9.11 22.10
CA ASN A 146 -2.73 9.79 23.06
C ASN A 146 -1.92 10.61 24.08
N ALA A 147 -0.84 10.04 24.63
CA ALA A 147 0.04 10.75 25.56
C ALA A 147 0.73 11.97 24.91
N LEU A 148 0.92 11.95 23.59
CA LEU A 148 1.43 13.07 22.79
C LEU A 148 0.33 14.01 22.27
N GLY A 149 -0.95 13.76 22.56
CA GLY A 149 -2.08 14.56 22.06
C GLY A 149 -2.32 14.44 20.55
N ARG A 150 -1.97 13.29 19.94
CA ARG A 150 -2.09 13.03 18.50
C ARG A 150 -3.10 11.93 18.19
N HIS A 151 -3.78 12.02 17.04
CA HIS A 151 -4.57 10.92 16.50
C HIS A 151 -3.68 9.86 15.83
N GLY A 152 -4.21 8.65 15.63
CA GLY A 152 -3.55 7.53 14.93
C GLY A 152 -4.14 7.18 13.56
N ASN A 153 -4.91 8.10 12.96
CA ASN A 153 -5.60 7.89 11.67
C ASN A 153 -4.70 8.17 10.46
N ARG A 154 -4.94 7.42 9.38
CA ARG A 154 -4.43 7.66 8.02
C ARG A 154 -5.59 7.97 7.07
N PRO A 155 -5.37 8.82 6.05
CA PRO A 155 -6.35 9.05 5.01
C PRO A 155 -6.62 7.78 4.20
#